data_AF-A0A4U3M6J1-F1
#
_entry.id   AF-A0A4U3M6J1-F1
#
_cell.length_a   1.000
_cell.length_b   1.000
_cell.length_c   1.000
_cell.angle_alpha   90.00
_cell.angle_beta   90.00
_cell.angle_gamma   90.00
#
_symmetry.space_group_name_H-M   'P 1'
#
loop_
_entity.id
_entity.type
_entity.pdbx_description
1 polymer ?
#
loop_
_entity_poly.entity_id
_entity_poly.type
_entity_poly.pdbx_seq_one_letter_code
_entity_poly.pdbx_strand_id
1 'polypeptide(L)' 'MNGFVQWMEVKLMPIANKFGSQRHMTAIRKGLIATMPLTIVGSFFTIFQNIPIEVYTKLIE' A
#
# COMPACT_ATOMS: atom_id res chain seq x y z
N MET A 1 23.61 -16.08 -13.25
CA MET A 1 22.55 -15.19 -12.72
C MET A 1 21.73 -15.79 -11.57
N ASN A 2 21.80 -17.10 -11.29
CA ASN A 2 21.07 -17.70 -10.16
C ASN A 2 21.80 -17.60 -8.80
N GLY A 3 23.13 -17.54 -8.80
CA GLY A 3 23.91 -17.48 -7.56
C GLY A 3 23.76 -16.18 -6.76
N PHE A 4 23.52 -15.04 -7.42
CA PHE A 4 23.31 -13.76 -6.73
C PHE A 4 21.95 -13.70 -6.03
N VAL A 5 20.88 -14.11 -6.73
CA VAL A 5 19.53 -14.21 -6.15
C VAL A 5 19.53 -15.22 -5.00
N GLN A 6 20.18 -16.37 -5.17
CA GLN A 6 20.26 -17.39 -4.12
C GLN A 6 21.10 -16.93 -2.91
N TRP A 7 22.16 -16.14 -3.13
CA TRP A 7 22.91 -15.51 -2.04
C TRP A 7 22.07 -14.48 -1.27
N MET A 8 21.31 -13.65 -1.99
CA MET A 8 20.35 -12.72 -1.40
C MET A 8 19.27 -13.46 -0.64
N GLU A 9 18.75 -14.56 -1.17
CA GLU A 9 17.70 -15.33 -0.52
C GLU A 9 18.21 -15.92 0.80
N VAL A 10 19.40 -16.52 0.80
CA VAL A 10 19.99 -17.12 2.00
C VAL A 10 20.37 -16.07 3.06
N LYS A 11 20.88 -14.89 2.66
CA LYS A 11 21.31 -13.86 3.63
C LYS A 11 20.27 -12.80 3.95
N LEU A 12 19.53 -12.30 2.96
CA LEU A 12 18.56 -11.21 3.14
C LEU A 12 17.20 -11.72 3.61
N MET A 13 16.71 -12.89 3.18
CA MET A 13 15.43 -13.40 3.69
C MET A 13 15.39 -13.52 5.22
N PRO A 14 16.37 -14.14 5.92
CA PRO A 14 16.31 -14.26 7.37
C PRO A 14 16.36 -12.89 8.06
N ILE A 15 17.05 -11.91 7.46
CA ILE A 15 17.11 -10.53 7.96
C ILE A 15 15.74 -9.86 7.78
N ALA A 16 15.18 -9.88 6.57
CA ALA A 16 13.87 -9.31 6.26
C ALA A 16 12.76 -9.91 7.14
N ASN A 17 12.80 -11.23 7.35
CA ASN A 17 11.87 -11.92 8.25
C ASN A 17 11.99 -11.43 9.69
N LYS A 18 13.23 -11.30 10.22
CA LYS A 18 13.45 -10.76 11.57
C LYS A 18 12.96 -9.33 11.72
N PHE A 19 13.15 -8.47 10.71
CA PHE A 19 12.67 -7.09 10.72
C PHE A 19 11.14 -6.99 10.63
N GLY A 20 10.53 -7.77 9.73
CA GLY A 20 9.08 -7.83 9.57
C GLY A 20 8.36 -8.42 10.80
N SER A 21 8.98 -9.38 11.48
CA SER A 21 8.42 -10.01 12.68
C SER A 21 8.63 -9.21 13.97
N GLN A 22 9.30 -8.05 13.93
CA GLN A 22 9.43 -7.20 15.12
C GLN A 22 8.07 -6.66 15.55
N ARG A 23 7.82 -6.67 16.86
CA ARG A 23 6.55 -6.18 17.44
C ARG A 23 6.26 -4.72 17.06
N HIS A 24 7.28 -3.88 16.97
CA HIS A 24 7.16 -2.48 16.61
C HIS A 24 6.75 -2.31 15.14
N MET A 25 7.41 -3.02 14.22
CA MET A 25 7.06 -3.00 12.81
C MET A 25 5.65 -3.54 12.57
N THR A 26 5.29 -4.62 13.29
CA THR A 26 3.95 -5.20 13.25
C THR A 26 2.89 -4.22 13.78
N ALA A 27 3.19 -3.48 14.85
CA ALA A 27 2.28 -2.48 15.40
C ALA A 27 2.06 -1.30 14.42
N ILE A 28 3.12 -0.80 13.78
CA ILE A 28 3.02 0.24 12.75
C ILE A 28 2.16 -0.24 11.58
N ARG A 29 2.41 -1.45 11.07
CA ARG A 29 1.60 -2.05 10.00
C ARG A 29 0.13 -2.13 10.39
N LYS A 30 -0.17 -2.57 11.62
CA LYS A 30 -1.55 -2.62 12.13
C LYS A 30 -2.19 -1.23 12.21
N GLY A 31 -1.43 -0.22 12.66
CA GLY A 31 -1.87 1.17 12.67
C GLY A 31 -2.20 1.69 11.27
N LEU A 32 -1.34 1.41 10.28
CA LEU A 32 -1.60 1.77 8.88
C LEU A 32 -2.84 1.07 8.33
N ILE A 33 -3.02 -0.23 8.59
CA ILE A 33 -4.22 -0.96 8.17
C ILE A 33 -5.49 -0.33 8.78
N ALA A 34 -5.43 0.15 10.02
CA ALA A 34 -6.55 0.85 10.64
C ALA A 34 -6.92 2.16 9.93
N THR A 35 -5.98 2.80 9.22
CA THR A 35 -6.24 4.01 8.40
C THR A 35 -6.70 3.71 6.97
N MET A 36 -6.57 2.47 6.49
CA MET A 36 -6.99 2.11 5.13
C MET A 36 -8.46 2.44 4.82
N PRO A 37 -9.44 2.21 5.72
CA PRO A 37 -10.82 2.58 5.47
C PRO A 37 -11.00 4.07 5.18
N LEU A 38 -10.30 4.93 5.93
CA LEU A 38 -10.33 6.39 5.70
C LEU A 38 -9.77 6.74 4.32
N THR A 39 -8.67 6.11 3.91
CA THR A 39 -8.08 6.33 2.57
C THR A 39 -8.99 5.84 1.45
N ILE A 40 -9.71 4.73 1.65
CA ILE A 40 -10.68 4.20 0.68
C ILE A 40 -11.85 5.16 0.53
N VAL A 41 -12.39 5.67 1.64
CA VAL A 41 -13.47 6.67 1.62
C VAL A 41 -13.02 7.95 0.90
N GLY A 42 -11.83 8.47 1.20
CA GLY A 42 -11.28 9.62 0.49
C GLY A 42 -11.13 9.36 -1.02
N SER A 43 -10.59 8.19 -1.38
CA SER A 43 -10.42 7.78 -2.78
C SER A 43 -11.75 7.59 -3.51
N PHE A 44 -12.80 7.16 -2.82
CA PHE A 44 -14.13 7.06 -3.39
C PHE A 44 -14.62 8.44 -3.82
N PHE A 45 -14.57 9.44 -2.94
CA PHE A 45 -14.97 10.80 -3.28
C PHE A 45 -14.12 11.42 -4.41
N THR A 46 -12.81 11.16 -4.45
CA THR A 46 -11.97 11.67 -5.54
C THR A 46 -12.33 11.04 -6.89
N ILE A 47 -12.67 9.75 -6.90
CA ILE A 47 -13.18 9.08 -8.11
C ILE A 47 -14.50 9.71 -8.54
N PHE A 48 -15.45 9.95 -7.62
CA PHE A 48 -16.70 10.65 -7.94
C PHE A 48 -16.47 12.05 -8.49
N GLN A 49 -15.52 12.81 -7.96
CA GLN A 49 -15.23 14.14 -8.48
C GLN A 49 -14.58 14.09 -9.87
N ASN A 50 -13.69 13.12 -10.12
CA ASN A 50 -12.88 13.04 -11.33
C ASN A 50 -13.37 11.95 -12.29
N ILE A 51 -14.70 11.75 -12.40
CA ILE A 51 -15.26 10.82 -13.38
C ILE A 51 -15.04 11.43 -14.78
N PRO A 52 -14.27 10.77 -15.68
CA PRO A 52 -13.98 11.29 -17.01
C PRO A 52 -15.15 11.03 -17.97
N ILE A 53 -16.30 11.63 -17.70
CA ILE A 53 -17.49 11.60 -18.57
C ILE A 53 -17.80 13.05 -18.96
N GLU A 54 -17.77 13.36 -20.25
CA GLU A 54 -18.00 14.73 -20.76
C GLU A 54 -19.32 15.36 -20.26
N VAL A 55 -20.38 14.56 -20.13
CA VAL A 55 -21.69 14.98 -19.62
C VAL A 55 -21.64 15.35 -18.14
N TYR A 56 -20.82 14.66 -17.36
CA TYR A 56 -20.68 14.87 -15.93
C TYR A 56 -19.80 16.10 -15.63
N THR A 57 -18.72 16.28 -16.38
CA THR A 57 -17.85 17.47 -16.28
C THR A 57 -18.63 18.76 -16.54
N LYS A 58 -19.53 18.77 -17.54
CA LYS A 58 -20.41 19.92 -17.85
C LYS A 58 -21.53 20.20 -16.84
N LEU A 59 -21.87 19.23 -15.99
CA LEU A 59 -22.90 19.39 -14.94
C LEU A 59 -22.32 19.90 -13.61
N ILE A 60 -21.02 19.73 -13.40
CA ILE A 60 -20.31 20.18 -12.20
C ILE A 60 -19.68 21.57 -12.38
N GLU A 61 -19.32 21.93 -13.60
CA GLU A 61 -18.97 23.32 -13.99
C GLU A 61 -20.18 24.25 -13.89
#